data_AF-A0A4S8Y694-F1
#
_entry.id   AF-A0A4S8Y694-F1
#
_cell.length_a   1.000
_cell.length_b   1.000
_cell.length_c   1.000
_cell.angle_alpha   90.00
_cell.angle_beta   90.00
_cell.angle_gamma   90.00
#
_symmetry.space_group_name_H-M   'P 1'
#
loop_
_entity.id
_entity.type
_entity.pdbx_description
1 polymer ?
#
loop_
_entity_poly.entity_id
_entity_poly.type
_entity_poly.pdbx_seq_one_letter_code
_entity_poly.pdbx_strand_id
1 'polypeptide(L)'
;MAVPRTLALKLMETQCAIFNTTYNPSAFRTGNSVLRQRLRGPAMAAYYPRRVVRFQDLQKAYPGFETFDDDEEDRVEHVQISKSRGKGAPKKKRTAAGECLRKRRWERMRKRRKARLRKTNRWIVRGHADEQEDQTEEDVVKNRMLTFQSKKFGKKKR
;
A
#
# COMPACT_ATOMS: atom_id res chain seq x y z
N MET A 1 29.75 9.80 -72.55
CA MET A 1 30.23 8.61 -71.81
C MET A 1 30.55 7.52 -72.82
N ALA A 2 31.81 7.12 -72.95
CA ALA A 2 32.25 6.12 -73.95
C ALA A 2 31.88 4.67 -73.57
N VAL A 3 31.56 4.40 -72.30
CA VAL A 3 31.20 3.07 -71.78
C VAL A 3 29.68 2.95 -71.61
N PRO A 4 29.05 1.83 -72.02
CA PRO A 4 27.61 1.64 -71.86
C PRO A 4 27.22 1.47 -70.38
N ARG A 5 26.10 2.11 -69.99
CA ARG A 5 25.56 2.11 -68.61
C ARG A 5 25.30 0.69 -68.08
N THR A 6 24.88 -0.23 -68.94
CA THR A 6 24.58 -1.62 -68.58
C THR A 6 25.81 -2.37 -68.09
N LEU A 7 26.98 -2.17 -68.71
CA LEU A 7 28.24 -2.78 -68.27
C LEU A 7 28.69 -2.18 -66.93
N ALA A 8 28.57 -0.86 -66.76
CA ALA A 8 28.90 -0.21 -65.51
C ALA A 8 28.05 -0.74 -64.33
N LEU A 9 26.74 -0.95 -64.54
CA LEU A 9 25.85 -1.52 -63.52
C LEU A 9 26.22 -2.96 -63.16
N LYS A 10 26.54 -3.80 -64.15
CA LYS A 10 27.00 -5.18 -63.91
C LYS A 10 28.30 -5.22 -63.12
N LEU A 11 29.26 -4.35 -63.43
CA LEU A 11 30.48 -4.21 -62.65
C LEU A 11 30.15 -3.83 -61.20
N MET A 12 29.32 -2.80 -60.99
CA MET A 12 28.92 -2.38 -59.64
C MET A 12 28.22 -3.49 -58.87
N GLU A 13 27.37 -4.29 -59.53
CA GLU A 13 26.72 -5.45 -58.92
C GLU A 13 27.74 -6.50 -58.47
N THR A 14 28.69 -6.88 -59.35
CA THR A 14 29.76 -7.84 -58.99
C THR A 14 30.67 -7.33 -57.88
N GLN A 15 31.02 -6.04 -57.91
CA GLN A 15 31.78 -5.38 -56.86
C GLN A 15 31.03 -5.43 -55.53
N CYS A 16 29.74 -5.10 -55.54
CA CYS A 16 28.90 -5.15 -54.34
C CYS A 16 28.82 -6.56 -53.75
N ALA A 17 28.73 -7.59 -54.60
CA ALA A 17 28.77 -8.99 -54.19
C ALA A 17 30.11 -9.38 -53.56
N ILE A 18 31.25 -8.99 -54.17
CA ILE A 18 32.59 -9.28 -53.63
C ILE A 18 32.79 -8.66 -52.24
N PHE A 19 32.36 -7.41 -52.06
CA PHE A 19 32.61 -6.66 -50.81
C PHE A 19 31.44 -6.70 -49.81
N ASN A 20 30.43 -7.54 -50.03
CA ASN A 20 29.22 -7.63 -49.20
C ASN A 20 28.58 -6.25 -48.93
N THR A 21 28.53 -5.39 -49.97
CA THR A 21 27.89 -4.07 -49.89
C THR A 21 26.54 -4.10 -50.60
N THR A 22 25.63 -3.18 -50.23
CA THR A 22 24.29 -3.14 -50.81
C THR A 22 24.28 -2.47 -52.18
N TYR A 23 23.80 -3.17 -53.19
CA TYR A 23 23.55 -2.64 -54.54
C TYR A 23 22.15 -2.00 -54.63
N ASN A 24 22.06 -0.71 -55.00
CA ASN A 24 20.80 0.05 -55.08
C ASN A 24 20.78 1.01 -56.31
N PRO A 25 20.61 0.49 -57.53
CA PRO A 25 20.70 1.29 -58.77
C PRO A 25 19.53 2.25 -58.98
N SER A 26 18.40 2.05 -58.29
CA SER A 26 17.18 2.87 -58.35
C SER A 26 17.07 3.88 -57.19
N ALA A 27 18.08 3.92 -56.31
CA ALA A 27 18.17 4.84 -55.18
C ALA A 27 16.95 4.82 -54.24
N PHE A 28 16.36 3.64 -54.00
CA PHE A 28 15.27 3.49 -53.04
C PHE A 28 15.72 3.75 -51.59
N ARG A 29 14.82 4.27 -50.75
CA ARG A 29 15.09 4.55 -49.33
C ARG A 29 14.89 3.29 -48.48
N THR A 30 15.93 2.45 -48.40
CA THR A 30 15.90 1.16 -47.67
C THR A 30 16.23 1.27 -46.18
N GLY A 31 16.56 2.46 -45.65
CA GLY A 31 16.88 2.64 -44.22
C GLY A 31 18.31 2.25 -43.80
N ASN A 32 19.18 1.91 -44.75
CA ASN A 32 20.58 1.53 -44.48
C ASN A 32 21.39 2.61 -43.73
N SER A 33 20.99 3.88 -43.79
CA SER A 33 21.62 4.94 -43.01
C SER A 33 21.48 4.74 -41.50
N VAL A 34 20.34 4.22 -41.05
CA VAL A 34 20.07 3.95 -39.63
C VAL A 34 20.88 2.74 -39.16
N LEU A 35 20.93 1.67 -39.97
CA LEU A 35 21.68 0.46 -39.63
C LEU A 35 23.20 0.66 -39.62
N ARG A 36 23.72 1.56 -40.46
CA ARG A 36 25.15 1.92 -40.50
C ARG A 36 25.57 2.83 -39.35
N GLN A 37 24.64 3.47 -38.64
CA GLN A 37 24.97 4.30 -37.49
C GLN A 37 25.55 3.42 -36.39
N ARG A 38 26.75 3.78 -35.92
CA ARG A 38 27.38 3.09 -34.80
C ARG A 38 26.59 3.34 -33.53
N LEU A 39 26.32 2.29 -32.76
CA LEU A 39 25.59 2.37 -31.50
C LEU A 39 26.35 3.25 -30.49
N ARG A 40 25.67 4.24 -29.90
CA ARG A 40 26.24 5.17 -28.90
C ARG A 40 25.93 4.78 -27.44
N GLY A 41 25.09 3.75 -27.25
CA GLY A 41 24.65 3.25 -25.94
C GLY A 41 25.77 3.09 -24.89
N PRO A 42 26.90 2.41 -25.18
CA PRO A 42 27.93 2.20 -24.16
C PRO A 42 28.58 3.52 -23.71
N ALA A 43 28.79 4.46 -24.62
CA ALA A 43 29.34 5.77 -24.28
C ALA A 43 28.37 6.59 -23.41
N MET A 44 27.07 6.52 -23.69
CA MET A 44 26.05 7.19 -22.87
C MET A 44 25.87 6.55 -21.49
N ALA A 45 25.91 5.22 -21.40
CA ALA A 45 25.79 4.50 -20.13
C ALA A 45 26.98 4.77 -19.20
N ALA A 46 28.16 5.03 -19.76
CA ALA A 46 29.38 5.35 -19.02
C ALA A 46 29.51 6.85 -18.65
N TYR A 47 28.49 7.67 -18.87
CA TYR A 47 28.55 9.11 -18.62
C TYR A 47 28.91 9.45 -17.17
N TYR A 48 28.27 8.80 -16.21
CA TYR A 48 28.68 8.86 -14.80
C TYR A 48 29.63 7.70 -14.50
N PRO A 49 30.76 7.97 -13.82
CA PRO A 49 31.69 6.92 -13.44
C PRO A 49 31.00 5.90 -12.53
N ARG A 50 31.32 4.62 -12.73
CA ARG A 50 30.83 3.56 -11.84
C ARG A 50 31.41 3.79 -10.44
N ARG A 51 30.59 3.64 -9.41
CA ARG A 51 31.05 3.71 -8.02
C ARG A 51 31.94 2.49 -7.75
N VAL A 52 33.23 2.74 -7.48
CA VAL A 52 34.25 1.67 -7.33
C VAL A 52 34.35 1.15 -5.90
N VAL A 53 34.38 2.04 -4.90
CA VAL A 53 34.56 1.69 -3.50
C VAL A 53 33.64 2.58 -2.64
N ARG A 54 33.02 2.01 -1.63
CA ARG A 54 32.28 2.74 -0.58
C ARG A 54 32.93 2.46 0.78
N PHE A 55 32.69 3.32 1.76
CA PHE A 55 33.14 3.10 3.15
C PHE A 55 32.67 1.75 3.73
N GLN A 56 31.45 1.30 3.37
CA GLN A 56 30.95 -0.02 3.77
C GLN A 56 31.81 -1.18 3.22
N ASP A 57 32.39 -1.00 2.04
CA ASP A 57 33.23 -2.02 1.42
C ASP A 57 34.63 -2.03 2.09
N LEU A 58 35.11 -0.87 2.55
CA LEU A 58 36.31 -0.72 3.39
C LEU A 58 36.17 -1.42 4.75
N GLN A 59 35.07 -1.17 5.47
CA GLN A 59 34.77 -1.79 6.77
C GLN A 59 34.73 -3.33 6.68
N LYS A 60 34.19 -3.87 5.59
CA LYS A 60 34.16 -5.32 5.35
C LYS A 60 35.54 -5.91 5.05
N ALA A 61 36.39 -5.17 4.36
CA ALA A 61 37.74 -5.61 4.04
C ALA A 61 38.65 -5.66 5.28
N TYR A 62 38.41 -4.78 6.25
CA TYR A 62 39.24 -4.61 7.44
C TYR A 62 38.43 -4.67 8.75
N PRO A 63 37.86 -5.83 9.11
CA PRO A 63 36.99 -5.95 10.28
C PRO A 63 37.70 -5.75 11.63
N GLY A 64 39.04 -5.77 11.67
CA GLY A 64 39.84 -5.52 12.87
C GLY A 64 40.18 -4.04 13.10
N PHE A 65 39.81 -3.15 12.19
CA PHE A 65 40.04 -1.72 12.30
C PHE A 65 38.71 -0.99 12.45
N GLU A 66 38.63 -0.08 13.42
CA GLU A 66 37.49 0.81 13.57
C GLU A 66 37.63 1.96 12.56
N THR A 67 36.85 1.90 11.48
CA THR A 67 36.78 2.98 10.47
C THR A 67 35.45 3.70 10.58
N PHE A 68 35.51 5.02 10.80
CA PHE A 68 34.37 5.93 10.89
C PHE A 68 34.19 6.71 9.58
N ASP A 69 32.95 7.12 9.29
CA ASP A 69 32.57 7.96 8.14
C ASP A 69 32.07 9.29 8.69
N ASP A 70 32.95 10.27 8.76
CA ASP A 70 32.73 11.56 9.45
C ASP A 70 31.45 12.26 8.95
N ASP A 71 31.22 12.26 7.63
CA ASP A 71 30.04 12.89 7.01
C ASP A 71 28.73 12.23 7.46
N GLU A 72 28.73 10.90 7.64
CA GLU A 72 27.56 10.16 8.10
C GLU A 72 27.34 10.35 9.60
N GLU A 73 28.41 10.44 10.39
CA GLU A 73 28.34 10.70 11.83
C GLU A 73 27.76 12.10 12.11
N ASP A 74 28.27 13.12 11.43
CA ASP A 74 27.74 14.50 11.44
C ASP A 74 26.25 14.53 11.05
N ARG A 75 25.86 13.76 10.03
CA ARG A 75 24.46 13.65 9.61
C ARG A 75 23.60 13.05 10.72
N VAL A 76 24.09 12.03 11.41
CA VAL A 76 23.38 11.37 12.51
C VAL A 76 23.24 12.31 13.70
N GLU A 77 24.30 13.02 14.08
CA GLU A 77 24.29 14.02 15.15
C GLU A 77 23.29 15.15 14.84
N HIS A 78 23.32 15.70 13.62
CA HIS A 78 22.39 16.74 13.19
C HIS A 78 20.93 16.26 13.28
N VAL A 79 20.66 14.99 12.94
CA VAL A 79 19.33 14.38 13.10
C VAL A 79 18.94 14.26 14.58
N GLN A 80 19.87 13.91 15.47
CA GLN A 80 19.61 13.82 16.90
C GLN A 80 19.31 15.20 17.52
N ILE A 81 20.09 16.22 17.18
CA ILE A 81 19.88 17.61 17.60
C ILE A 81 18.53 18.14 17.09
N SER A 82 18.17 17.82 15.84
CA SER A 82 16.87 18.22 15.29
C SER A 82 15.71 17.56 16.04
N LYS A 83 15.84 16.28 16.42
CA LYS A 83 14.82 15.55 17.19
C LYS A 83 14.68 16.10 18.61
N SER A 84 15.78 16.41 19.31
CA SER A 84 15.72 16.96 20.67
C SER A 84 15.01 18.32 20.72
N ARG A 85 15.16 19.14 19.67
CA ARG A 85 14.46 20.42 19.50
C ARG A 85 13.00 20.29 19.02
N GLY A 86 12.51 19.07 18.79
CA GLY A 86 11.18 18.83 18.20
C GLY A 86 11.06 19.27 16.74
N LYS A 87 12.18 19.51 16.06
CA LYS A 87 12.29 19.87 14.63
C LYS A 87 12.62 18.66 13.75
N GLY A 88 12.55 17.45 14.30
CA GLY A 88 12.73 16.22 13.55
C GLY A 88 11.67 16.03 12.47
N ALA A 89 12.06 15.34 11.40
CA ALA A 89 11.13 15.01 10.32
C ALA A 89 9.90 14.24 10.87
N PRO A 90 8.67 14.61 10.45
CA PRO A 90 7.47 13.91 10.87
C PRO A 90 7.47 12.46 10.37
N LYS A 91 6.75 11.58 11.07
CA LYS A 91 6.64 10.17 10.68
C LYS A 91 6.04 10.05 9.27
N LYS A 92 6.77 9.40 8.36
CA LYS A 92 6.29 9.11 7.00
C LYS A 92 4.99 8.32 7.04
N LYS A 93 3.94 8.83 6.38
CA LYS A 93 2.67 8.12 6.18
C LYS A 93 2.90 6.99 5.18
N ARG A 94 2.54 5.74 5.55
CA ARG A 94 2.65 4.56 4.68
C ARG A 94 1.32 4.15 4.04
N THR A 95 0.22 4.77 4.45
CA THR A 95 -1.15 4.51 3.95
C THR A 95 -1.64 5.69 3.13
N ALA A 96 -2.58 5.44 2.22
CA ALA A 96 -3.24 6.49 1.44
C ALA A 96 -3.86 7.55 2.36
N ALA A 97 -3.87 8.80 1.89
CA ALA A 97 -4.52 9.89 2.61
C ALA A 97 -5.99 9.53 2.88
N GLY A 98 -6.41 9.59 4.15
CA GLY A 98 -7.78 9.26 4.55
C GLY A 98 -8.01 7.82 5.03
N GLU A 99 -7.10 6.88 4.79
CA GLU A 99 -7.33 5.48 5.19
C GLU A 99 -7.26 5.29 6.72
N CYS A 100 -6.32 5.96 7.39
CA CYS A 100 -6.27 6.01 8.86
C CYS A 100 -7.51 6.69 9.45
N LEU A 101 -8.02 7.75 8.79
CA LEU A 101 -9.27 8.42 9.18
C LEU A 101 -10.48 7.51 8.99
N ARG A 102 -10.52 6.76 7.87
CA ARG A 102 -11.55 5.77 7.55
C ARG A 102 -11.57 4.64 8.57
N LYS A 103 -10.39 4.09 8.93
CA LYS A 103 -10.26 3.04 9.97
C LYS A 103 -10.72 3.54 11.34
N ARG A 104 -10.26 4.72 11.78
CA ARG A 104 -10.73 5.35 13.03
C ARG A 104 -12.23 5.64 13.02
N ARG A 105 -12.80 6.09 11.89
CA ARG A 105 -14.24 6.34 11.72
C ARG A 105 -15.04 5.04 11.80
N TRP A 106 -14.58 3.99 11.12
CA TRP A 106 -15.19 2.66 11.14
C TRP A 106 -15.18 2.04 12.54
N GLU A 107 -14.07 2.12 13.26
CA GLU A 107 -13.98 1.68 14.66
C GLU A 107 -14.92 2.45 15.60
N ARG A 108 -15.03 3.78 15.43
CA ARG A 108 -15.99 4.61 16.17
C ARG A 108 -17.44 4.17 15.89
N MET A 109 -17.79 3.95 14.62
CA MET A 109 -19.12 3.47 14.23
C MET A 109 -19.41 2.08 14.79
N ARG A 110 -18.43 1.16 14.75
CA ARG A 110 -18.53 -0.18 15.33
C ARG A 110 -18.78 -0.13 16.84
N LYS A 111 -18.03 0.68 17.59
CA LYS A 111 -18.23 0.86 19.05
C LYS A 111 -19.62 1.42 19.36
N ARG A 112 -20.08 2.43 18.61
CA ARG A 112 -21.43 3.00 18.75
C ARG A 112 -22.53 1.99 18.47
N ARG A 113 -22.42 1.18 17.40
CA ARG A 113 -23.37 0.09 17.10
C ARG A 113 -23.41 -0.94 18.22
N LYS A 114 -22.25 -1.39 18.72
CA LYS A 114 -22.18 -2.36 19.83
C LYS A 114 -22.79 -1.80 21.13
N ALA A 115 -22.58 -0.52 21.43
CA ALA A 115 -23.21 0.14 22.57
C ALA A 115 -24.74 0.27 22.42
N ARG A 116 -25.22 0.55 21.20
CA ARG A 116 -26.66 0.58 20.91
C ARG A 116 -27.30 -0.80 21.08
N LEU A 117 -26.68 -1.85 20.53
CA LEU A 117 -27.10 -3.25 20.72
C LEU A 117 -27.11 -3.66 22.20
N ARG A 118 -26.10 -3.26 22.98
CA ARG A 118 -26.10 -3.51 24.43
C ARG A 118 -27.23 -2.76 25.15
N LYS A 119 -27.54 -1.53 24.74
CA LYS A 119 -28.65 -0.76 25.31
C LYS A 119 -30.00 -1.37 24.96
N THR A 120 -30.21 -1.78 23.72
CA THR A 120 -31.47 -2.43 23.28
C THR A 120 -31.64 -3.78 23.95
N ASN A 121 -30.60 -4.62 24.01
CA ASN A 121 -30.67 -5.90 24.73
C ASN A 121 -30.93 -5.69 26.22
N ARG A 122 -30.34 -4.67 26.84
CA ARG A 122 -30.63 -4.31 28.26
C ARG A 122 -32.04 -3.75 28.46
N TRP A 123 -32.63 -3.14 27.43
CA TRP A 123 -34.01 -2.67 27.46
C TRP A 123 -34.99 -3.83 27.32
N ILE A 124 -34.72 -4.76 26.40
CA ILE A 124 -35.49 -6.00 26.22
C ILE A 124 -35.48 -6.85 27.49
N VAL A 125 -34.31 -7.05 28.10
CA VAL A 125 -34.20 -7.82 29.36
C VAL A 125 -34.92 -7.13 30.52
N ARG A 126 -34.98 -5.79 30.54
CA ARG A 126 -35.77 -5.06 31.56
C ARG A 126 -37.27 -5.13 31.30
N GLY A 127 -37.70 -4.93 30.06
CA GLY A 127 -39.12 -5.08 29.70
C GLY A 127 -39.65 -6.48 29.99
N HIS A 128 -38.87 -7.53 29.74
CA HIS A 128 -39.24 -8.90 30.14
C HIS A 128 -39.24 -9.14 31.65
N ALA A 129 -38.50 -8.35 32.44
CA ALA A 129 -38.56 -8.42 33.91
C ALA A 129 -39.80 -7.70 34.44
N ASP A 130 -40.13 -6.53 33.87
CA ASP A 130 -41.32 -5.76 34.21
C ASP A 130 -42.62 -6.55 33.86
N GLU A 131 -42.64 -7.23 32.70
CA GLU A 131 -43.76 -8.12 32.30
C GLU A 131 -43.95 -9.34 33.23
N GLN A 132 -42.88 -9.82 33.88
CA GLN A 132 -42.96 -10.93 34.84
C GLN A 132 -43.48 -10.44 36.20
N GLU A 133 -43.07 -9.24 36.63
CA GLU A 133 -43.52 -8.62 37.87
C GLU A 133 -45.03 -8.34 37.81
N ASP A 134 -45.54 -7.79 36.69
CA ASP A 134 -46.97 -7.56 36.48
C ASP A 134 -47.81 -8.85 36.52
N GLN A 135 -47.31 -9.97 35.96
CA GLN A 135 -47.98 -11.27 36.07
C GLN A 135 -48.01 -11.80 37.51
N THR A 136 -46.91 -11.65 38.26
CA THR A 136 -46.88 -12.06 39.66
C THR A 136 -47.80 -11.21 40.54
N GLU A 137 -47.92 -9.91 40.26
CA GLU A 137 -48.85 -9.02 40.96
C GLU A 137 -50.30 -9.33 40.63
N GLU A 138 -50.63 -9.59 39.37
CA GLU A 138 -51.95 -10.08 38.97
C GLU A 138 -52.30 -11.41 39.64
N ASP A 139 -51.36 -12.35 39.72
CA ASP A 139 -51.55 -13.66 40.35
C ASP A 139 -51.72 -13.54 41.88
N VAL A 140 -51.00 -12.61 42.52
CA VAL A 140 -51.18 -12.27 43.94
C VAL A 140 -52.55 -11.64 44.19
N VAL A 141 -53.00 -10.71 43.33
CA VAL A 141 -54.33 -10.07 43.43
C VAL A 141 -55.44 -11.08 43.19
N LYS A 142 -55.31 -11.97 42.19
CA LYS A 142 -56.25 -13.06 41.93
C LYS A 142 -56.36 -14.00 43.14
N ASN A 143 -55.24 -14.38 43.76
CA ASN A 143 -55.24 -15.18 45.00
C ASN A 143 -55.86 -14.44 46.19
N ARG A 144 -55.62 -13.13 46.32
CA ARG A 144 -56.23 -12.29 47.37
C ARG A 144 -57.75 -12.15 47.18
N MET A 145 -58.23 -12.05 45.95
CA MET A 145 -59.67 -12.05 45.64
C MET A 145 -60.33 -13.40 45.93
N LEU A 146 -59.69 -14.52 45.56
CA LEU A 146 -60.18 -15.87 45.85
C LEU A 146 -60.32 -16.12 47.36
N THR A 147 -59.31 -15.73 48.15
CA THR A 147 -59.35 -15.81 49.62
C THR A 147 -60.37 -14.86 50.25
N PHE A 148 -60.61 -13.68 49.66
CA PHE A 148 -61.64 -12.75 50.14
C PHE A 148 -63.06 -13.23 49.82
N GLN A 149 -63.29 -13.83 48.64
CA GLN A 149 -64.58 -14.47 48.31
C GLN A 149 -64.86 -15.68 49.21
N SER A 150 -63.85 -16.51 49.49
CA SER A 150 -63.95 -17.62 50.45
C SER A 150 -64.34 -17.14 51.86
N LYS A 151 -63.79 -16.00 52.32
CA LYS A 151 -64.16 -15.40 53.62
C LYS A 151 -65.55 -14.77 53.63
N LYS A 152 -66.01 -14.15 52.52
CA LYS A 152 -67.35 -13.54 52.41
C LYS A 152 -68.48 -14.57 52.36
N PHE A 153 -68.21 -15.76 51.81
CA PHE A 153 -69.18 -16.87 51.73
C PHE A 153 -68.95 -17.96 52.79
N GLY A 154 -68.14 -17.69 53.81
CA GLY A 154 -67.94 -18.57 54.96
C GLY A 154 -69.07 -18.52 55.99
N LYS A 155 -70.30 -18.88 55.61
CA LYS A 155 -71.40 -19.24 56.53
C LYS A 155 -72.15 -20.47 56.02
N LYS A 156 -71.67 -21.67 56.35
CA LYS A 156 -72.47 -22.77 56.93
C LYS A 156 -71.54 -23.95 57.23
N LYS A 157 -71.48 -24.30 58.52
CA LYS A 157 -70.91 -25.55 59.02
C LYS A 157 -71.57 -26.74 58.32
N ARG A 158 -70.76 -27.65 57.81
CA ARG A 158 -70.55 -28.98 58.41
C ARG A 158 -69.17 -29.49 58.01
#